data_AF-A0A1E5XLH3-F1
#
_entry.id   AF-A0A1E5XLH3-F1
#
_cell.length_a   1.000
_cell.length_b   1.000
_cell.length_c   1.000
_cell.angle_alpha   90.00
_cell.angle_beta   90.00
_cell.angle_gamma   90.00
#
_symmetry.space_group_name_H-M   'P 1'
#
loop_
_entity.id
_entity.type
_entity.pdbx_description
1 polymer ?
#
loop_
_entity_poly.entity_id
_entity_poly.type
_entity_poly.pdbx_seq_one_letter_code
_entity_poly.pdbx_strand_id
1 'polypeptide(L)'
;MPTRLKRPAFWRHVVLGLGLIAFQGYLGYSVVTGQFGIESQDVLEAEIDELGAKSGALQAEIDSFRHRIELFQTTRMDPDLVSERARALLSMAQADDIVVMVNPANGKPLSSSDTASTTDQLSGIIEDGID
;
A
#
# COMPACT_ATOMS: atom_id res chain seq x y z
N MET A 1 75.15 49.38 15.72
CA MET A 1 74.16 48.55 15.02
C MET A 1 72.85 48.58 15.80
N PRO A 2 71.77 49.21 15.32
CA PRO A 2 70.49 49.10 16.01
C PRO A 2 69.78 47.80 15.60
N THR A 3 69.48 46.93 16.56
CA THR A 3 68.66 45.74 16.37
C THR A 3 67.18 46.12 16.49
N ARG A 4 66.42 45.97 15.40
CA ARG A 4 64.98 46.25 15.38
C ARG A 4 64.21 45.11 16.02
N LEU A 5 63.76 45.29 17.27
CA LEU A 5 62.81 44.39 17.92
C LEU A 5 61.40 44.62 17.36
N LYS A 6 60.89 43.59 16.67
CA LYS A 6 59.53 43.52 16.13
C LYS A 6 58.54 43.52 17.31
N ARG A 7 57.80 44.62 17.49
CA ARG A 7 56.80 44.75 18.57
C ARG A 7 55.79 43.59 18.49
N PRO A 8 55.50 42.90 19.60
CA PRO A 8 54.56 41.79 19.59
C PRO A 8 53.16 42.31 19.24
N ALA A 9 52.45 41.55 18.40
CA ALA A 9 51.16 41.91 17.85
C ALA A 9 50.02 41.73 18.89
N PHE A 10 50.02 42.55 19.94
CA PHE A 10 48.98 42.55 20.98
C PHE A 10 47.57 42.72 20.37
N TRP A 11 47.49 43.46 19.27
CA TRP A 11 46.26 43.72 18.53
C TRP A 11 45.60 42.44 18.00
N ARG A 12 46.38 41.38 17.73
CA ARG A 12 45.84 40.08 17.29
C ARG A 12 44.94 39.45 18.34
N HIS A 13 45.29 39.58 19.62
CA HIS A 13 44.49 39.04 20.72
C HIS A 13 43.21 39.83 20.93
N VAL A 14 43.26 41.16 20.73
CA VAL A 14 42.08 42.03 20.80
C VAL A 14 41.08 41.68 19.69
N VAL A 15 41.55 41.53 18.45
CA VAL A 15 40.69 41.14 17.32
C VAL A 15 40.09 39.75 17.52
N LEU A 16 40.89 38.79 18.00
CA LEU A 16 40.39 37.45 18.35
C LEU A 16 39.33 37.49 19.45
N GLY A 17 39.55 38.25 20.52
CA GLY A 17 38.59 38.38 21.62
C GLY A 17 37.28 39.01 21.17
N LEU A 18 37.35 40.10 20.40
CA LEU A 18 36.16 40.76 19.84
C LEU A 18 35.38 39.82 18.90
N GLY A 19 36.10 39.08 18.05
CA GLY A 19 35.49 38.08 17.17
C GLY A 19 34.79 36.96 17.94
N LEU A 20 35.38 36.49 19.04
CA LEU A 20 34.79 35.45 19.88
C LEU A 20 33.51 35.93 20.58
N ILE A 21 33.50 37.18 21.09
CA ILE A 21 32.32 37.79 21.71
C ILE A 21 31.20 37.96 20.67
N ALA A 22 31.53 38.45 19.47
CA ALA A 22 30.55 38.59 18.39
C ALA A 22 29.97 37.23 17.98
N PHE A 23 30.82 36.19 17.91
CA PHE A 23 30.39 34.83 17.60
C PHE A 23 29.47 34.24 18.68
N GLN A 24 29.78 34.44 19.96
CA GLN A 24 28.91 34.03 21.06
C GLN A 24 27.57 34.77 21.04
N GLY A 25 27.57 36.08 20.77
CA GLY A 25 26.34 36.87 20.62
C GLY A 25 25.48 36.39 19.46
N TYR A 26 26.09 36.08 18.31
CA TYR A 26 25.38 35.52 17.15
C TYR A 26 24.77 34.15 17.46
N LEU A 27 25.54 33.25 18.09
CA LEU A 27 25.03 31.96 18.53
C LEU A 27 23.86 32.11 19.51
N GLY A 28 23.97 33.01 20.50
CA GLY A 28 22.88 33.30 21.44
C GLY A 28 21.62 33.79 20.73
N TYR A 29 21.76 34.73 19.78
CA TYR A 29 20.64 35.21 18.97
C TYR A 29 20.04 34.10 18.08
N SER A 30 20.88 33.25 17.50
CA SER A 30 20.48 32.12 16.67
C SER A 30 19.75 31.02 17.45
N VAL A 31 20.00 30.86 18.75
CA VAL A 31 19.26 29.91 19.60
C VAL A 31 17.85 30.43 19.88
N VAL A 32 17.69 31.74 20.08
CA VAL A 32 16.37 32.37 20.31
C VAL A 32 15.55 32.44 19.01
N THR A 33 16.19 32.73 17.89
CA THR A 33 15.53 32.88 16.57
C THR A 33 15.48 31.56 15.78
N GLY A 34 16.10 30.50 16.30
CA GLY A 34 16.17 29.21 15.63
C GLY A 34 14.83 28.50 15.63
N GLN A 35 14.61 27.63 14.65
CA GLN A 35 13.41 26.79 14.49
C GLN A 35 13.09 25.87 15.70
N PHE A 36 13.97 25.79 16.69
CA PHE A 36 13.83 25.01 17.93
C PHE A 36 13.80 25.90 19.19
N GLY A 37 13.51 27.19 19.02
CA GLY A 37 13.34 28.12 20.14
C GLY A 37 12.14 27.77 21.03
N ILE A 38 12.05 28.39 22.19
CA ILE A 38 11.00 28.10 23.18
C ILE A 38 9.60 28.36 22.61
N GLU A 39 9.46 29.37 21.75
CA GLU A 39 8.20 29.72 21.06
C GLU A 39 7.79 28.68 20.01
N SER A 40 8.73 27.96 19.40
CA SER A 40 8.39 26.99 18.36
C SER A 40 7.91 25.66 18.94
N GLN A 41 8.09 25.41 20.24
CA GLN A 41 7.62 24.18 20.88
C GLN A 41 6.11 24.01 20.74
N ASP A 42 5.34 25.08 20.96
CA ASP A 42 3.88 25.05 20.85
C ASP A 42 3.42 24.80 19.40
N VAL A 43 4.14 25.37 18.42
CA VAL A 43 3.87 25.16 17.00
C VAL A 43 4.21 23.72 16.58
N LEU A 44 5.35 23.21 17.04
CA LEU A 44 5.76 21.82 16.79
C LEU A 44 4.79 20.83 17.44
N GLU A 45 4.33 21.08 18.66
CA GLU A 45 3.35 20.21 19.33
C GLU A 45 2.02 20.20 18.57
N ALA A 46 1.54 21.37 18.13
CA ALA A 46 0.34 21.46 17.30
C ALA A 46 0.49 20.72 15.96
N GLU A 47 1.67 20.78 15.34
CA GLU A 47 1.97 20.05 14.11
C GLU A 47 2.02 18.54 14.35
N ILE A 48 2.60 18.09 15.48
CA ILE A 48 2.59 16.68 15.89
C ILE A 48 1.15 16.19 16.09
N ASP A 49 0.31 16.96 16.78
CA ASP A 49 -1.10 16.64 16.99
C ASP A 49 -1.88 16.57 15.67
N GLU A 50 -1.67 17.53 14.76
CA GLU A 50 -2.29 17.52 13.44
C GLU A 50 -1.87 16.29 12.62
N LEU A 51 -0.58 15.97 12.64
CA LEU A 51 -0.04 14.81 11.91
C LEU A 51 -0.52 13.50 12.53
N GLY A 52 -0.61 13.44 13.86
CA GLY A 52 -1.22 12.34 14.60
C GLY A 52 -2.68 12.13 14.22
N ALA A 53 -3.49 13.19 14.17
CA ALA A 53 -4.88 13.12 13.76
C ALA A 53 -5.03 12.66 12.30
N LYS A 54 -4.21 13.17 11.38
CA LYS A 54 -4.18 12.72 9.97
C LYS A 54 -3.81 11.25 9.87
N SER A 55 -2.80 10.80 10.62
CA SER A 55 -2.37 9.40 10.63
C SER A 55 -3.48 8.47 11.12
N GLY A 56 -4.20 8.87 12.19
CA GLY A 56 -5.32 8.09 12.74
C GLY A 56 -6.49 8.01 11.77
N ALA A 57 -6.85 9.12 11.11
CA ALA A 57 -7.88 9.14 10.09
C ALA A 57 -7.54 8.21 8.90
N LEU A 58 -6.30 8.27 8.42
CA LEU A 58 -5.83 7.43 7.33
C LEU A 58 -5.78 5.95 7.73
N GLN A 59 -5.38 5.66 8.97
CA GLN A 59 -5.38 4.30 9.51
C GLN A 59 -6.80 3.73 9.58
N ALA A 60 -7.79 4.53 10.00
CA ALA A 60 -9.19 4.12 10.00
C ALA A 60 -9.71 3.82 8.57
N GLU A 61 -9.30 4.61 7.58
CA GLU A 61 -9.63 4.35 6.18
C GLU A 61 -9.01 3.04 5.69
N ILE A 62 -7.72 2.81 5.98
CA ILE A 62 -7.01 1.57 5.66
C ILE A 62 -7.71 0.37 6.31
N ASP A 63 -8.11 0.47 7.57
CA ASP A 63 -8.79 -0.62 8.27
C ASP A 63 -10.19 -0.87 7.69
N SER A 64 -10.90 0.17 7.24
CA SER A 64 -12.17 0.01 6.53
C SER A 64 -11.99 -0.75 5.20
N PHE A 65 -10.94 -0.44 4.44
CA PHE A 65 -10.61 -1.15 3.21
C PHE A 65 -10.13 -2.56 3.48
N ARG A 66 -9.30 -2.76 4.50
CA ARG A 66 -8.84 -4.08 4.93
C ARG A 66 -10.02 -4.96 5.32
N HIS A 67 -11.00 -4.43 6.06
CA HIS A 67 -12.21 -5.15 6.41
C HIS A 67 -13.04 -5.53 5.17
N ARG A 68 -13.21 -4.61 4.22
CA ARG A 68 -13.87 -4.92 2.94
C ARG A 68 -13.12 -5.99 2.15
N ILE A 69 -11.80 -5.87 2.07
CA ILE A 69 -10.93 -6.84 1.40
C ILE A 69 -11.01 -8.19 2.11
N GLU A 70 -11.09 -8.23 3.43
CA GLU A 70 -11.26 -9.47 4.20
C GLU A 70 -12.62 -10.13 3.91
N LEU A 71 -13.69 -9.34 3.84
CA LEU A 71 -15.01 -9.83 3.40
C LEU A 71 -14.97 -10.38 1.95
N PHE A 72 -14.11 -9.84 1.09
CA PHE A 72 -13.85 -10.37 -0.25
C PHE A 72 -12.86 -11.56 -0.24
N GLN A 73 -11.91 -11.60 0.69
CA GLN A 73 -10.88 -12.63 0.84
C GLN A 73 -11.40 -13.77 1.71
N THR A 74 -12.41 -14.47 1.23
CA THR A 74 -12.80 -15.76 1.84
C THR A 74 -12.06 -16.93 1.17
N THR A 75 -10.72 -16.93 1.15
CA THR A 75 -9.84 -18.09 0.80
C THR A 75 -10.04 -18.76 -0.59
N ARG A 76 -11.04 -18.38 -1.39
CA ARG A 76 -11.46 -19.10 -2.60
C ARG A 76 -12.35 -18.23 -3.49
N MET A 77 -11.92 -17.01 -3.83
CA MET A 77 -12.57 -16.30 -4.93
C MET A 77 -12.38 -17.11 -6.20
N ASP A 78 -13.50 -17.48 -6.84
CA ASP A 78 -13.48 -18.28 -8.06
C ASP A 78 -12.81 -17.45 -9.18
N PRO A 79 -11.73 -17.93 -9.83
CA PRO A 79 -11.06 -17.19 -10.90
C PRO A 79 -12.00 -16.78 -12.05
N ASP A 80 -13.10 -17.51 -12.25
CA ASP A 80 -14.13 -17.17 -13.23
C ASP A 80 -14.89 -15.89 -12.85
N LEU A 81 -15.13 -15.61 -11.57
CA LEU A 81 -15.78 -14.36 -11.14
C LEU A 81 -14.94 -13.12 -11.47
N VAL A 82 -13.61 -13.22 -11.40
CA VAL A 82 -12.70 -12.14 -11.81
C VAL A 82 -12.78 -11.92 -13.31
N SER A 83 -12.84 -13.01 -14.07
CA SER A 83 -12.95 -12.99 -15.53
C SER A 83 -14.27 -12.37 -16.01
N GLU A 84 -15.38 -12.75 -15.37
CA GLU A 84 -16.70 -12.15 -15.60
C GLU A 84 -16.71 -10.66 -15.25
N ARG A 85 -16.12 -10.27 -14.11
CA ARG A 85 -16.06 -8.86 -13.73
C ARG A 85 -15.21 -8.04 -14.70
N ALA A 86 -14.10 -8.59 -15.20
CA ALA A 86 -13.26 -7.96 -16.21
C ALA A 86 -14.03 -7.77 -17.52
N ARG A 87 -14.74 -8.78 -18.01
CA ARG A 87 -15.61 -8.66 -19.21
C ARG A 87 -16.68 -7.61 -19.03
N ALA A 88 -17.34 -7.57 -17.87
CA ALA A 88 -18.36 -6.57 -17.58
C ALA A 88 -17.79 -5.14 -17.59
N LEU A 89 -16.58 -4.92 -17.05
CA LEU A 89 -15.92 -3.62 -17.10
C LEU A 89 -15.48 -3.21 -18.51
N LEU A 90 -15.15 -4.19 -19.37
CA LEU A 90 -14.80 -3.99 -20.76
C LEU A 90 -16.02 -3.88 -21.69
N SER A 91 -17.25 -3.86 -21.15
CA SER A 91 -18.51 -3.90 -21.92
C SER A 91 -18.60 -5.12 -22.85
N MET A 92 -17.93 -6.22 -22.48
CA MET A 92 -17.90 -7.49 -23.21
C MET A 92 -18.77 -8.58 -22.55
N ALA A 93 -19.46 -8.26 -21.46
CA ALA A 93 -20.42 -9.17 -20.83
C ALA A 93 -21.84 -8.83 -21.31
N GLN A 94 -22.55 -9.81 -21.85
CA GLN A 94 -23.96 -9.71 -22.22
C GLN A 94 -24.84 -10.40 -21.16
N ALA A 95 -26.08 -9.95 -20.99
CA ALA A 95 -27.02 -10.58 -20.04
C ALA A 95 -27.38 -12.02 -20.41
N ASP A 96 -27.20 -12.39 -21.68
CA ASP A 96 -27.52 -13.71 -22.23
C ASP A 96 -26.28 -14.62 -22.40
N ASP A 97 -25.13 -14.24 -21.82
CA ASP A 97 -23.91 -15.05 -21.91
C ASP A 97 -24.03 -16.36 -21.11
N ILE A 98 -23.57 -17.45 -21.71
CA ILE A 98 -23.60 -18.82 -21.15
C ILE A 98 -22.19 -19.39 -21.04
N VAL A 99 -21.82 -19.84 -19.84
CA VAL A 99 -20.53 -20.48 -19.57
C VAL A 99 -20.63 -21.99 -19.83
N VAL A 100 -19.82 -22.50 -20.76
CA VAL A 100 -19.77 -23.94 -21.10
C VAL A 100 -18.49 -24.54 -20.56
N MET A 101 -18.62 -25.51 -19.66
CA MET A 101 -17.47 -26.21 -19.08
C MET A 101 -16.94 -27.25 -20.07
N VAL A 102 -15.67 -27.16 -20.44
CA VAL A 102 -15.01 -28.07 -21.39
C VAL A 102 -14.02 -28.99 -20.67
N ASN A 103 -13.88 -30.22 -21.17
CA ASN A 103 -12.87 -31.12 -20.62
C ASN A 103 -11.46 -30.69 -21.10
N PRO A 104 -10.49 -30.52 -20.18
CA PRO A 104 -9.19 -29.94 -20.48
C PRO A 104 -8.32 -30.80 -21.41
N ALA A 105 -8.60 -32.09 -21.55
CA ALA A 105 -7.81 -32.99 -22.40
C ALA A 105 -8.26 -33.00 -23.87
N ASN A 106 -9.54 -32.68 -24.14
CA ASN A 106 -10.13 -32.84 -25.48
C ASN A 106 -10.91 -31.61 -25.98
N GLY A 107 -11.07 -30.57 -25.16
CA GLY A 107 -11.71 -29.31 -25.53
C GLY A 107 -13.20 -29.43 -25.86
N LYS A 108 -13.80 -30.59 -25.62
CA LYS A 108 -15.22 -30.84 -25.88
C LYS A 108 -16.04 -30.41 -24.66
N PRO A 109 -17.27 -29.91 -24.85
CA PRO A 109 -18.16 -29.63 -23.73
C PRO A 109 -18.35 -30.88 -22.89
N LEU A 110 -18.38 -30.73 -21.56
CA LEU A 110 -18.81 -31.74 -20.61
C LEU A 110 -20.31 -31.97 -20.79
N SER A 111 -20.67 -32.62 -21.90
CA SER A 111 -22.04 -32.98 -22.22
C SER A 111 -22.41 -34.23 -21.43
N SER A 112 -23.53 -34.19 -20.70
CA SER A 112 -24.12 -35.35 -20.00
C SER A 112 -24.81 -36.33 -20.97
N SER A 113 -24.34 -36.40 -22.21
CA SER A 113 -24.81 -37.34 -23.22
C SER A 113 -23.83 -38.49 -23.27
N ASP A 114 -24.36 -39.72 -23.35
CA ASP A 114 -23.65 -40.99 -23.53
C ASP A 114 -23.48 -41.86 -22.26
N THR A 115 -24.39 -41.75 -21.29
CA THR A 115 -24.86 -43.01 -20.70
C THR A 115 -26.03 -43.45 -21.54
N ALA A 116 -25.80 -44.45 -22.38
CA ALA A 116 -26.86 -45.18 -23.06
C ALA A 116 -28.00 -45.40 -22.05
N SER A 117 -29.17 -44.88 -22.39
CA SER A 117 -30.40 -44.97 -21.62
C SER A 117 -30.46 -46.29 -20.88
N THR A 118 -30.43 -46.27 -19.54
CA THR A 118 -30.53 -47.47 -18.69
C THR A 118 -31.73 -48.33 -19.08
N THR A 119 -32.77 -47.72 -19.67
CA THR A 119 -33.93 -48.37 -20.28
C THR A 119 -33.58 -49.38 -21.37
N ASP A 120 -32.55 -49.12 -22.20
CA ASP A 120 -32.15 -49.98 -23.31
C ASP A 120 -31.29 -51.18 -22.85
N GLN A 121 -30.66 -51.08 -21.66
CA GLN A 121 -30.02 -52.22 -21.01
C GLN A 121 -31.01 -53.07 -20.21
N LEU A 122 -32.07 -52.46 -19.68
CA LEU A 122 -33.13 -53.17 -18.96
C LEU A 122 -34.03 -53.99 -19.89
N SER A 123 -34.30 -53.53 -21.11
CA SER A 123 -35.06 -54.30 -22.11
C SER A 123 -34.37 -55.62 -22.48
N GLY A 124 -33.05 -55.60 -22.72
CA GLY A 124 -32.29 -56.81 -23.05
C GLY A 124 -32.26 -57.84 -21.92
N ILE A 125 -32.24 -57.41 -20.66
CA ILE A 125 -32.27 -58.30 -19.49
C ILE A 125 -33.66 -58.93 -19.28
N ILE A 126 -34.73 -58.21 -19.64
CA ILE A 126 -36.10 -58.73 -19.53
C ILE A 126 -36.37 -59.78 -20.63
N GLU A 127 -35.79 -59.62 -21.81
CA GLU A 127 -35.98 -60.55 -22.94
C GLU A 127 -35.24 -61.88 -22.73
N ASP A 128 -34.07 -61.87 -22.08
CA ASP A 128 -33.30 -63.07 -21.72
C ASP A 128 -33.89 -63.86 -20.51
N GLY A 129 -34.85 -63.26 -19.80
CA GLY A 129 -35.49 -63.85 -18.61
C GLY A 129 -36.84 -64.53 -18.88
N ILE A 130 -37.30 -64.54 -20.13
CA ILE A 130 -38.56 -65.17 -20.58
C ILE A 130 -38.22 -66.26 -21.62
N ASP A 131 -37.49 -67.29 -21.18
CA ASP A 131 -37.41 -68.61 -21.80
C ASP A 131 -37.18 -69.68 -20.71
#